data_AF-A0A538S0J3-F1
#
_entry.id   AF-A0A538S0J3-F1
#
_cell.length_a   1.000
_cell.length_b   1.000
_cell.length_c   1.000
_cell.angle_alpha   90.00
_cell.angle_beta   90.00
_cell.angle_gamma   90.00
#
_symmetry.space_group_name_H-M   'P 1'
#
loop_
_entity.id
_entity.type
_entity.pdbx_description
1 polymer ?
#
loop_
_entity_poly.entity_id
_entity_poly.type
_entity_poly.pdbx_seq_one_letter_code
_entity_poly.pdbx_strand_id
1 'polypeptide(L)'
;MRRSNSLRTQFSLALAYKDAGRMPEAIRLSEQVCDVHEKKFGPEHPETLIMLGNLAGTYRVAGRLPEAITLFEKIKPAIEKKLGPD
;
A
#
# COMPACT_ATOMS: atom_id res chain seq x y z
N MET A 1 7.23 3.63 -25.41
CA MET A 1 7.18 3.31 -23.95
C MET A 1 5.73 3.37 -23.46
N ARG A 2 4.97 2.27 -23.57
CA ARG A 2 3.59 2.16 -23.07
C ARG A 2 3.58 1.38 -21.76
N ARG A 3 3.89 2.00 -20.61
CA ARG A 3 3.60 1.44 -19.27
C ARG A 3 3.39 2.53 -18.20
N SER A 4 2.81 3.67 -18.58
CA SER A 4 2.40 4.72 -17.63
C SER A 4 0.89 4.77 -17.42
N ASN A 5 0.19 3.63 -17.58
CA ASN A 5 -1.21 3.51 -17.19
C ASN A 5 -1.28 3.44 -15.66
N SER A 6 -1.32 4.65 -15.08
CA SER A 6 -1.75 5.04 -13.73
C SER A 6 -1.56 3.99 -12.63
N LEU A 7 -0.55 4.19 -11.77
CA LEU A 7 -0.37 3.43 -10.51
C LEU A 7 -1.68 3.36 -9.70
N ARG A 8 -2.53 4.39 -9.80
CA ARG A 8 -3.88 4.45 -9.22
C ARG A 8 -4.81 3.37 -9.76
N THR A 9 -4.73 3.06 -11.06
CA THR A 9 -5.54 2.01 -11.70
C THR A 9 -5.06 0.62 -11.28
N GLN A 10 -3.75 0.41 -11.17
CA GLN A 10 -3.19 -0.85 -10.65
C GLN A 10 -3.57 -1.06 -9.18
N PHE A 11 -3.54 0.00 -8.38
CA PHE A 11 -4.00 -0.03 -7.00
C PHE A 11 -5.49 -0.37 -6.89
N SER A 12 -6.32 0.25 -7.74
CA SER A 12 -7.77 -0.05 -7.78
C SER A 12 -8.02 -1.52 -8.17
N LEU A 13 -7.22 -2.08 -9.07
CA LEU A 13 -7.29 -3.50 -9.43
C LEU A 13 -6.89 -4.41 -8.26
N ALA A 14 -5.90 -4.02 -7.47
CA ALA A 14 -5.50 -4.78 -6.29
C ALA A 14 -6.63 -4.83 -5.23
N LEU A 15 -7.34 -3.72 -5.05
CA LEU A 15 -8.54 -3.67 -4.20
C LEU A 15 -9.65 -4.58 -4.73
N ALA A 16 -9.90 -4.58 -6.04
CA ALA A 16 -10.88 -5.47 -6.65
C ALA A 16 -10.51 -6.95 -6.46
N TYR A 17 -9.22 -7.31 -6.54
CA TYR A 17 -8.78 -8.68 -6.23
C TYR A 17 -9.01 -9.05 -4.76
N LYS A 18 -8.77 -8.12 -3.83
CA LYS A 18 -9.06 -8.31 -2.41
C LYS A 18 -10.55 -8.60 -2.21
N ASP A 19 -11.42 -7.79 -2.82
CA ASP A 19 -12.87 -7.93 -2.69
C ASP A 19 -13.40 -9.22 -3.35
N ALA A 20 -12.72 -9.70 -4.39
CA ALA A 20 -12.99 -10.99 -5.03
C ALA A 20 -12.39 -12.20 -4.29
N GLY A 21 -11.76 -12.02 -3.12
CA GLY A 21 -11.12 -13.09 -2.36
C GLY A 21 -9.78 -13.58 -2.94
N ARG A 22 -9.27 -12.94 -4.00
CA ARG A 22 -8.01 -13.26 -4.68
C ARG A 22 -6.83 -12.60 -3.97
N MET A 23 -6.64 -12.97 -2.70
CA MET A 23 -5.65 -12.35 -1.82
C MET A 23 -4.21 -12.43 -2.31
N PRO A 24 -3.71 -13.54 -2.89
CA PRO A 24 -2.33 -13.60 -3.39
C PRO A 24 -2.06 -12.59 -4.50
N GLU A 25 -2.99 -12.43 -5.46
CA GLU A 25 -2.88 -11.43 -6.51
C GLU A 25 -3.01 -10.00 -5.98
N ALA A 26 -3.92 -9.77 -5.02
CA ALA A 26 -4.09 -8.48 -4.37
C ALA A 26 -2.81 -8.01 -3.65
N ILE A 27 -2.18 -8.92 -2.90
CA ILE A 27 -0.92 -8.65 -2.20
C ILE A 27 0.19 -8.34 -3.19
N ARG A 28 0.44 -9.24 -4.15
CA ARG A 28 1.55 -9.09 -5.11
C ARG A 28 1.44 -7.79 -5.89
N LEU A 29 0.23 -7.43 -6.33
CA LEU A 29 0.00 -6.19 -7.06
C LEU A 29 0.17 -4.96 -6.16
N SER A 30 -0.36 -5.01 -4.93
CA SER A 30 -0.19 -3.93 -3.95
C SER A 30 1.28 -3.69 -3.60
N GLU A 31 2.07 -4.75 -3.39
CA GLU A 31 3.52 -4.65 -3.13
C GLU A 31 4.26 -3.99 -4.30
N GLN A 32 3.98 -4.43 -5.53
CA GLN A 32 4.60 -3.84 -6.72
C GLN A 32 4.26 -2.36 -6.88
N VAL A 33 3.00 -2.00 -6.68
CA VAL A 33 2.57 -0.59 -6.79
C VAL A 33 3.20 0.25 -5.69
N CYS A 34 3.26 -0.25 -4.44
CA CYS A 34 3.89 0.45 -3.33
C CYS A 34 5.39 0.67 -3.57
N ASP A 35 6.13 -0.35 -4.03
CA ASP A 35 7.57 -0.23 -4.32
C ASP A 35 7.85 0.81 -5.42
N VAL A 36 7.06 0.80 -6.49
CA VAL A 36 7.19 1.80 -7.57
C VAL A 36 6.85 3.20 -7.08
N HIS A 37 5.80 3.34 -6.26
CA HIS A 37 5.38 4.64 -5.72
C HIS A 37 6.41 5.20 -4.73
N GLU A 38 6.95 4.35 -3.85
CA GLU A 38 8.00 4.70 -2.89
C GLU A 38 9.29 5.14 -3.61
N LYS A 39 9.72 4.42 -4.66
CA LYS A 39 10.89 4.81 -5.46
C LYS A 39 10.69 6.11 -6.24
N LYS A 40 9.46 6.40 -6.67
CA LYS A 40 9.18 7.57 -7.52
C LYS A 40 8.91 8.84 -6.72
N PHE A 41 8.18 8.74 -5.61
CA PHE A 41 7.69 9.89 -4.85
C PHE A 41 8.23 9.95 -3.41
N GLY A 42 8.90 8.90 -2.96
CA GLY A 42 9.40 8.77 -1.60
C GLY A 42 8.39 8.11 -0.64
N PRO A 43 8.90 7.61 0.51
CA PRO A 43 8.09 6.93 1.53
C PRO A 43 7.14 7.85 2.29
N GLU A 44 7.44 9.15 2.43
CA GLU A 44 6.61 10.12 3.16
C GLU A 44 5.50 10.75 2.28
N HIS A 45 5.47 10.47 0.97
CA HIS A 45 4.47 11.04 0.07
C HIS A 45 3.05 10.58 0.47
N PRO A 46 2.03 11.48 0.49
CA PRO A 46 0.71 11.12 1.03
C PRO A 46 0.08 9.91 0.34
N GLU A 47 0.19 9.82 -0.98
CA GLU A 47 -0.30 8.66 -1.74
C GLU A 47 0.46 7.37 -1.40
N THR A 48 1.78 7.44 -1.16
CA THR A 48 2.56 6.26 -0.74
C THR A 48 2.08 5.75 0.61
N LEU A 49 1.85 6.64 1.58
CA LEU A 49 1.36 6.26 2.92
C LEU A 49 -0.04 5.60 2.86
N ILE A 50 -0.93 6.13 2.02
CA ILE A 50 -2.27 5.54 1.79
C ILE A 50 -2.13 4.14 1.19
N MET A 51 -1.28 3.96 0.17
CA MET A 51 -1.07 2.66 -0.46
C MET A 51 -0.47 1.63 0.51
N LEU A 52 0.55 2.01 1.29
CA LEU A 52 1.18 1.16 2.30
C LEU A 52 0.20 0.77 3.41
N GLY A 53 -0.68 1.68 3.85
CA GLY A 53 -1.73 1.37 4.83
C GLY A 53 -2.76 0.37 4.29
N ASN A 54 -3.11 0.46 3.01
CA ASN A 54 -3.99 -0.51 2.36
C ASN A 54 -3.33 -1.88 2.16
N LEU A 55 -2.04 -1.92 1.84
CA LEU A 55 -1.25 -3.15 1.81
C LEU A 55 -1.21 -3.83 3.19
N ALA A 56 -0.96 -3.06 4.26
CA ALA A 56 -1.02 -3.56 5.63
C ALA A 56 -2.41 -4.11 6.00
N GLY A 57 -3.48 -3.41 5.59
CA GLY A 57 -4.85 -3.90 5.74
C GLY A 57 -5.11 -5.22 4.99
N THR A 58 -4.55 -5.36 3.79
CA THR A 58 -4.63 -6.58 2.98
C THR A 58 -3.88 -7.73 3.65
N TYR A 59 -2.70 -7.49 4.22
CA TYR A 59 -1.96 -8.47 4.99
C TYR A 59 -2.72 -8.96 6.22
N ARG A 60 -3.38 -8.05 6.94
CA ARG A 60 -4.21 -8.41 8.09
C ARG A 60 -5.35 -9.36 7.69
N VAL A 61 -6.04 -9.09 6.58
CA VAL A 61 -7.13 -9.95 6.08
C VAL A 61 -6.60 -11.31 5.62
N ALA A 62 -5.38 -11.37 5.09
CA ALA A 62 -4.73 -12.61 4.68
C ALA A 62 -4.11 -13.42 5.84
N GLY A 63 -4.25 -12.98 7.10
CA GLY A 63 -3.64 -13.63 8.27
C GLY A 63 -2.13 -13.37 8.42
N ARG A 64 -1.55 -12.51 7.58
CA ARG A 64 -0.13 -12.13 7.56
C ARG A 64 0.11 -10.96 8.52
N LEU A 65 -0.20 -11.18 9.80
CA LEU A 65 -0.12 -10.15 10.84
C LEU A 65 1.28 -9.57 11.04
N PRO A 66 2.38 -10.36 11.01
CA PRO A 66 3.73 -9.81 11.15
C PRO A 66 4.03 -8.74 10.09
N GLU A 67 3.73 -9.02 8.82
CA GLU A 67 3.95 -8.07 7.72
C GLU A 67 3.05 -6.82 7.83
N ALA A 68 1.80 -7.00 8.28
CA ALA A 68 0.91 -5.87 8.53
C ALA A 68 1.47 -4.94 9.62
N ILE A 69 1.95 -5.49 10.73
CA ILE A 69 2.53 -4.72 11.85
C ILE A 69 3.77 -3.97 11.38
N THR A 70 4.71 -4.65 10.70
CA THR A 70 5.92 -4.01 10.18
C THR A 70 5.61 -2.82 9.28
N LEU A 71 4.59 -2.94 8.41
CA LEU A 71 4.17 -1.83 7.55
C LEU A 71 3.55 -0.69 8.33
N PHE A 72 2.67 -0.97 9.30
CA PHE A 72 2.08 0.07 10.13
C PHE A 72 3.14 0.82 10.94
N GLU A 73 4.12 0.12 11.52
CA GLU A 73 5.23 0.73 12.23
C GLU A 73 6.10 1.59 11.30
N LYS A 74 6.34 1.15 10.06
CA LYS A 74 7.09 1.93 9.05
C LYS A 74 6.41 3.26 8.74
N ILE A 75 5.08 3.29 8.58
CA ILE A 75 4.35 4.49 8.13
C ILE A 75 3.86 5.38 9.28
N LYS A 76 3.73 4.85 10.49
CA LYS A 76 3.30 5.58 11.69
C LYS A 76 3.99 6.94 11.87
N PRO A 77 5.34 7.07 11.89
CA PRO A 77 5.99 8.36 12.13
C PRO A 77 5.69 9.39 11.04
N ALA A 78 5.54 8.94 9.79
CA ALA A 78 5.20 9.81 8.66
C ALA A 78 3.74 10.29 8.71
N ILE A 79 2.83 9.46 9.25
CA ILE A 79 1.44 9.85 9.50
C ILE A 79 1.34 10.82 10.67
N GLU A 80 2.02 10.55 11.80
CA GLU A 80 2.05 11.42 12.98
C GLU A 80 2.59 12.82 12.66
N LYS A 81 3.69 12.89 11.90
CA LYS A 81 4.27 14.16 11.44
C LYS A 81 3.33 14.96 10.54
N LYS A 82 2.45 14.30 9.78
CA LYS A 82 1.51 14.95 8.86
C LYS A 82 0.23 15.40 9.53
N LEU A 83 -0.28 14.62 10.48
CA LEU A 83 -1.48 14.97 11.22
C LEU A 83 -1.20 16.04 12.27
N GLY A 84 0.08 16.19 12.68
CA GLY A 84 0.45 17.07 13.78
C GLY A 84 -0.01 16.49 15.13
N PRO A 85 0.53 16.97 16.26
CA PRO A 85 -0.13 16.73 17.53
C PRO A 85 -1.51 17.39 17.47
N ASP A 86 -2.55 16.58 17.66
CA ASP A 86 -3.92 17.08 17.93
C ASP A 86 -3.91 17.97 19.19
#